data_AF-A0A326QE69-F1
#
_entry.id   AF-A0A326QE69-F1
#
_cell.length_a   1.000
_cell.length_b   1.000
_cell.length_c   1.000
_cell.angle_alpha   90.00
_cell.angle_beta   90.00
_cell.angle_gamma   90.00
#
_symmetry.space_group_name_H-M   'P 1'
#
loop_
_entity.id
_entity.type
_entity.pdbx_description
1 polymer ?
#
loop_
_entity_poly.entity_id
_entity_poly.type
_entity_poly.pdbx_seq_one_letter_code
_entity_poly.pdbx_strand_id
1 'polypeptide(L)'
;MTAFSSGPWIPSGKQSPCPLCGRDVDGKCRRTDSSISAYWGERFSSPAGMLLGKVLNIDGGRWAVVSLTGGFAGNSHILRPHVDHLDFRSAARRQLKRQAATLAPVLCELFAKVRLWVHTCLVSASEAQGIGKSEFWKILGGEWFSDSLGDLRDIREDRIQLHSAWIHEWGEIDNIIGKRESETLKRFVSCSQVDCRRPYGRGVEHLKRSCGLVGTTNRRDFMKDPTGNRRLPVIHIQSVALPLVRANRDRI
;
A
#
# COMPACT_ATOMS: atom_id res chain seq x y z
N MET A 1 -20.88 6.36 -4.10
CA MET A 1 -20.93 5.59 -2.83
C MET A 1 -22.06 6.17 -2.01
N THR A 2 -23.25 5.59 -2.09
CA THR A 2 -24.36 5.93 -1.19
C THR A 2 -24.03 5.34 0.17
N ALA A 3 -23.87 6.19 1.18
CA ALA A 3 -23.76 5.77 2.56
C ALA A 3 -25.10 5.14 2.96
N PHE A 4 -25.14 3.81 3.10
CA PHE A 4 -26.28 3.13 3.70
C PHE A 4 -26.30 3.53 5.18
N SER A 5 -27.12 4.52 5.53
CA SER A 5 -27.45 4.79 6.93
C SER A 5 -28.17 3.54 7.45
N SER A 6 -27.57 2.88 8.44
CA SER A 6 -28.25 1.78 9.13
C SER A 6 -29.35 2.40 9.99
N GLY A 7 -30.60 2.28 9.54
CA GLY A 7 -31.77 2.57 10.36
C GLY A 7 -31.78 1.77 11.67
N PRO A 8 -32.72 2.05 12.58
CA PRO A 8 -32.79 1.37 13.88
C PRO A 8 -33.00 -0.15 13.69
N TRP A 9 -32.29 -0.95 14.49
CA TRP A 9 -32.42 -2.41 14.45
C TRP A 9 -33.80 -2.84 14.95
N ILE A 10 -34.53 -3.55 14.11
CA ILE A 10 -35.83 -4.14 14.43
C ILE A 10 -35.59 -5.58 14.91
N PRO A 11 -35.90 -5.92 16.17
CA PRO A 11 -35.79 -7.29 16.67
C PRO A 11 -36.85 -8.19 16.04
N SER A 12 -36.52 -9.48 15.88
CA SER A 12 -37.49 -10.50 15.47
C SER A 12 -38.52 -10.76 16.58
N GLY A 13 -39.78 -10.91 16.18
CA GLY A 13 -40.93 -11.10 17.06
C GLY A 13 -42.06 -11.85 16.37
N LYS A 14 -43.15 -12.18 17.08
CA LYS A 14 -44.28 -12.97 16.54
C LYS A 14 -44.89 -12.43 15.23
N GLN A 15 -44.94 -11.10 15.07
CA GLN A 15 -45.48 -10.46 13.86
C GLN A 15 -44.44 -10.34 12.73
N SER A 16 -43.16 -10.53 13.03
CA SER A 16 -42.04 -10.41 12.10
C SER A 16 -40.91 -11.38 12.48
N PRO A 17 -41.07 -12.68 12.20
CA PRO A 17 -40.06 -13.70 12.53
C PRO A 17 -38.76 -13.44 11.76
N CYS A 18 -37.65 -14.01 12.23
CA CYS A 18 -36.39 -13.95 11.51
C CYS A 18 -36.54 -14.66 10.16
N PRO A 19 -36.23 -14.00 9.04
CA PRO A 19 -36.44 -14.58 7.72
C PRO A 19 -35.40 -15.66 7.36
N LEU A 20 -34.37 -15.86 8.20
CA LEU A 20 -33.33 -16.85 8.00
C LEU A 20 -33.49 -18.12 8.87
N CYS A 21 -33.86 -17.96 10.14
CA CYS A 21 -34.00 -19.09 11.08
C CYS A 21 -35.41 -19.24 11.66
N GLY A 22 -36.36 -18.40 11.28
CA GLY A 22 -37.76 -18.46 11.75
C GLY A 22 -37.98 -18.01 13.20
N ARG A 23 -36.91 -17.64 13.93
CA ARG A 23 -37.00 -17.25 15.35
C ARG A 23 -37.89 -16.02 15.55
N ASP A 24 -38.83 -16.11 16.46
CA ASP A 24 -39.88 -15.12 16.73
C ASP A 24 -40.04 -14.78 18.22
N VAL A 25 -39.22 -15.39 19.08
CA VAL A 25 -39.29 -15.28 20.55
C VAL A 25 -37.90 -15.02 21.13
N ASP A 26 -37.51 -13.75 21.34
CA ASP A 26 -36.38 -13.23 22.17
C ASP A 26 -35.65 -11.99 21.62
N GLY A 27 -35.91 -11.58 20.37
CA GLY A 27 -35.23 -10.44 19.76
C GLY A 27 -33.71 -10.58 19.59
N LYS A 28 -33.16 -11.81 19.69
CA LYS A 28 -31.74 -12.08 19.43
C LYS A 28 -31.43 -11.98 17.93
N CYS A 29 -32.38 -12.34 17.10
CA CYS A 29 -32.34 -12.01 15.67
C CYS A 29 -32.83 -10.57 15.48
N ARG A 30 -32.15 -9.81 14.61
CA ARG A 30 -32.47 -8.40 14.34
C ARG A 30 -32.27 -8.09 12.86
N ARG A 31 -32.99 -7.12 12.34
CA ARG A 31 -32.85 -6.66 10.95
C ARG A 31 -32.94 -5.15 10.81
N THR A 32 -32.30 -4.64 9.78
CA THR A 32 -32.46 -3.29 9.21
C THR A 32 -32.62 -3.45 7.71
N ASP A 33 -32.93 -2.36 7.00
CA ASP A 33 -33.03 -2.36 5.54
C ASP A 33 -31.72 -2.75 4.83
N SER A 34 -30.59 -2.68 5.54
CA SER A 34 -29.26 -2.92 4.99
C SER A 34 -28.48 -4.04 5.69
N SER A 35 -29.04 -4.69 6.71
CA SER A 35 -28.35 -5.77 7.43
C SER A 35 -29.32 -6.71 8.16
N ILE A 36 -29.05 -8.01 8.11
CA ILE A 36 -29.75 -9.02 8.91
C ILE A 36 -28.74 -9.67 9.87
N SER A 37 -29.09 -9.75 11.14
CA SER A 37 -28.38 -10.48 12.19
C SER A 37 -29.22 -11.68 12.60
N ALA A 38 -28.82 -12.88 12.17
CA ALA A 38 -29.52 -14.12 12.48
C ALA A 38 -28.76 -14.93 13.53
N TYR A 39 -29.30 -15.02 14.73
CA TYR A 39 -28.71 -15.73 15.86
C TYR A 39 -28.85 -17.25 15.69
N TRP A 40 -27.75 -17.97 15.86
CA TRP A 40 -27.69 -19.42 15.62
C TRP A 40 -27.54 -20.27 16.88
N GLY A 41 -27.64 -19.67 18.08
CA GLY A 41 -27.65 -20.38 19.36
C GLY A 41 -26.39 -20.20 20.20
N GLU A 42 -26.34 -20.89 21.34
CA GLU A 42 -25.17 -20.92 22.25
C GLU A 42 -24.26 -22.08 21.88
N ARG A 43 -23.68 -22.03 20.67
CA ARG A 43 -22.64 -22.97 20.23
C ARG A 43 -21.29 -22.26 20.19
N PHE A 44 -20.20 -23.02 20.24
CA PHE A 44 -18.86 -22.46 20.07
C PHE A 44 -18.56 -22.05 18.62
N SER A 45 -19.33 -22.56 17.67
CA SER A 45 -19.14 -22.29 16.25
C SER A 45 -20.46 -22.31 15.47
N SER A 46 -20.42 -21.65 14.33
CA SER A 46 -21.53 -21.53 13.41
C SER A 46 -22.00 -22.91 12.89
N PRO A 47 -23.32 -23.15 12.75
CA PRO A 47 -23.84 -24.39 12.17
C PRO A 47 -23.26 -24.70 10.78
N ALA A 48 -23.05 -25.98 10.50
CA ALA A 48 -22.56 -26.45 9.20
C ALA A 48 -23.49 -26.02 8.05
N GLY A 49 -22.91 -25.59 6.93
CA GLY A 49 -23.64 -25.18 5.72
C GLY A 49 -23.79 -23.68 5.51
N MET A 50 -23.39 -22.85 6.49
CA MET A 50 -23.33 -21.40 6.34
C MET A 50 -21.88 -20.94 6.17
N LEU A 51 -21.56 -20.35 5.01
CA LEU A 51 -20.20 -19.94 4.64
C LEU A 51 -20.15 -18.43 4.38
N LEU A 52 -19.01 -17.83 4.68
CA LEU A 52 -18.76 -16.43 4.34
C LEU A 52 -18.81 -16.25 2.82
N GLY A 53 -19.55 -15.25 2.36
CA GLY A 53 -19.81 -14.98 0.94
C GLY A 53 -20.94 -15.81 0.31
N LYS A 54 -21.56 -16.75 1.04
CA LYS A 54 -22.74 -17.48 0.54
C LYS A 54 -23.88 -16.50 0.29
N VAL A 55 -24.49 -16.58 -0.89
CA VAL A 55 -25.66 -15.76 -1.27
C VAL A 55 -26.92 -16.59 -1.03
N LEU A 56 -27.89 -15.99 -0.36
CA LEU A 56 -29.19 -16.54 -0.03
C LEU A 56 -30.30 -15.65 -0.58
N ASN A 57 -31.40 -16.26 -1.01
CA ASN A 57 -32.62 -15.55 -1.37
C ASN A 57 -33.51 -15.46 -0.14
N ILE A 58 -33.73 -14.25 0.36
CA ILE A 58 -34.48 -13.96 1.59
C ILE A 58 -35.49 -12.86 1.27
N ASP A 59 -36.77 -13.10 1.52
CA ASP A 59 -37.88 -12.17 1.26
C ASP A 59 -37.86 -11.54 -0.16
N GLY A 60 -37.50 -12.35 -1.17
CA GLY A 60 -37.39 -11.91 -2.57
C GLY A 60 -36.14 -11.10 -2.91
N GLY A 61 -35.29 -10.77 -1.93
CA GLY A 61 -33.99 -10.13 -2.13
C GLY A 61 -32.83 -11.12 -2.06
N ARG A 62 -31.71 -10.81 -2.73
CA ARG A 62 -30.46 -11.56 -2.57
C ARG A 62 -29.65 -10.96 -1.43
N TRP A 63 -29.14 -11.82 -0.55
CA TRP A 63 -28.38 -11.44 0.64
C TRP A 63 -27.11 -12.27 0.74
N ALA A 64 -25.97 -11.64 1.01
CA ALA A 64 -24.69 -12.31 1.17
C ALA A 64 -24.26 -12.35 2.64
N VAL A 65 -23.73 -13.49 3.08
CA VAL A 65 -23.16 -13.65 4.42
C VAL A 65 -21.83 -12.90 4.50
N VAL A 66 -21.75 -11.88 5.34
CA VAL A 66 -20.53 -11.07 5.53
C VAL A 66 -19.77 -11.40 6.81
N SER A 67 -20.43 -12.03 7.79
CA SER A 67 -19.79 -12.53 9.00
C SER A 67 -20.53 -13.76 9.55
N LEU A 68 -19.78 -14.71 10.12
CA LEU A 68 -20.32 -15.89 10.80
C LEU A 68 -20.42 -15.71 12.32
N THR A 69 -19.73 -14.71 12.87
CA THR A 69 -19.55 -14.48 14.31
C THR A 69 -19.76 -13.01 14.68
N GLY A 70 -20.95 -12.48 14.40
CA GLY A 70 -21.34 -11.11 14.74
C GLY A 70 -22.58 -11.04 15.64
N GLY A 71 -23.10 -9.83 15.82
CA GLY A 71 -24.40 -9.62 16.47
C GLY A 71 -24.40 -10.02 17.95
N PHE A 72 -25.49 -10.65 18.41
CA PHE A 72 -25.70 -10.96 19.82
C PHE A 72 -24.67 -11.99 20.33
N ALA A 73 -23.85 -11.59 21.30
CA ALA A 73 -22.80 -12.39 21.94
C ALA A 73 -21.82 -13.05 20.94
N GLY A 74 -21.67 -12.51 19.73
CA GLY A 74 -20.83 -13.08 18.68
C GLY A 74 -21.39 -14.33 17.99
N ASN A 75 -22.63 -14.72 18.29
CA ASN A 75 -23.24 -15.95 17.80
C ASN A 75 -24.34 -15.71 16.74
N SER A 76 -24.13 -14.72 15.87
CA SER A 76 -25.07 -14.42 14.78
C SER A 76 -24.37 -14.36 13.43
N HIS A 77 -25.06 -14.84 12.39
CA HIS A 77 -24.71 -14.56 11.01
C HIS A 77 -25.10 -13.12 10.68
N ILE A 78 -24.17 -12.37 10.11
CA ILE A 78 -24.46 -11.04 9.56
C ILE A 78 -24.58 -11.16 8.05
N LEU A 79 -25.71 -10.73 7.52
CA LEU A 79 -26.00 -10.70 6.09
C LEU A 79 -26.23 -9.26 5.64
N ARG A 80 -25.84 -8.96 4.41
CA ARG A 80 -26.11 -7.68 3.74
C ARG A 80 -26.72 -7.91 2.36
N PRO A 81 -27.47 -6.94 1.80
CA PRO A 81 -27.97 -7.05 0.44
C PRO A 81 -26.82 -7.38 -0.52
N HIS A 82 -27.00 -8.44 -1.30
CA HIS A 82 -26.04 -8.85 -2.29
C HIS A 82 -26.19 -7.94 -3.50
N VAL A 83 -25.14 -7.18 -3.78
CA VAL A 83 -24.98 -6.51 -5.06
C VAL A 83 -24.18 -7.44 -5.96
N ASP A 84 -24.70 -7.69 -7.17
CA ASP A 84 -23.86 -8.25 -8.23
C ASP A 84 -22.78 -7.23 -8.49
N HIS A 85 -21.59 -7.51 -8.00
CA HIS A 85 -20.42 -6.86 -8.55
C HIS A 85 -20.26 -7.43 -9.96
N LEU A 86 -20.91 -6.78 -10.95
CA LEU A 86 -20.60 -6.96 -12.37
C LEU A 86 -19.09 -7.08 -12.50
N ASP A 87 -18.66 -8.24 -13.00
CA ASP A 87 -17.32 -8.80 -13.01
C ASP A 87 -16.16 -7.83 -12.69
N PHE A 88 -15.86 -7.66 -11.41
CA PHE A 88 -14.57 -7.11 -10.98
C PHE A 88 -13.45 -8.16 -11.03
N ARG A 89 -13.55 -9.13 -11.94
CA ARG A 89 -12.56 -10.18 -12.19
C ARG A 89 -12.19 -10.26 -13.68
N SER A 90 -11.93 -9.12 -14.31
CA SER A 90 -11.22 -9.12 -15.59
C SER A 90 -9.86 -9.81 -15.43
N ALA A 91 -9.49 -10.66 -16.39
CA ALA A 91 -8.17 -11.26 -16.49
C ALA A 91 -7.04 -10.21 -16.39
N ALA A 92 -7.33 -8.98 -16.84
CA ALA A 92 -6.49 -7.79 -16.68
C ALA A 92 -6.13 -7.48 -15.21
N ARG A 93 -7.06 -7.63 -14.25
CA ARG A 93 -6.76 -7.40 -12.82
C ARG A 93 -5.97 -8.56 -12.20
N ARG A 94 -6.07 -9.79 -12.72
CA ARG A 94 -5.17 -10.91 -12.33
C ARG A 94 -3.77 -10.69 -12.88
N GLN A 95 -3.64 -10.15 -14.09
CA GLN A 95 -2.35 -9.81 -14.67
C GLN A 95 -1.72 -8.60 -13.95
N LEU A 96 -2.50 -7.55 -13.69
CA LEU A 96 -2.08 -6.39 -12.89
C LEU A 96 -1.86 -6.75 -11.42
N LYS A 97 -2.62 -7.66 -10.80
CA LYS A 97 -2.32 -8.18 -9.46
C LYS A 97 -1.13 -9.11 -9.46
N ARG A 98 -0.86 -9.89 -10.52
CA ARG A 98 0.39 -10.66 -10.61
C ARG A 98 1.58 -9.73 -10.76
N GLN A 99 1.46 -8.66 -11.55
CA GLN A 99 2.48 -7.60 -11.70
C GLN A 99 2.64 -6.74 -10.43
N ALA A 100 1.55 -6.43 -9.71
CA ALA A 100 1.58 -5.70 -8.45
C ALA A 100 1.91 -6.59 -7.24
N ALA A 101 1.61 -7.89 -7.28
CA ALA A 101 2.02 -8.88 -6.28
C ALA A 101 3.44 -9.40 -6.51
N THR A 102 4.10 -9.08 -7.63
CA THR A 102 5.56 -9.08 -7.69
C THR A 102 6.17 -7.90 -6.95
N LEU A 103 5.46 -6.76 -6.86
CA LEU A 103 5.96 -5.59 -6.14
C LEU A 103 5.58 -5.60 -4.66
N ALA A 104 4.40 -6.06 -4.23
CA ALA A 104 3.98 -5.94 -2.84
C ALA A 104 4.81 -6.78 -1.84
N PRO A 105 5.19 -8.04 -2.09
CA PRO A 105 6.11 -8.77 -1.24
C PRO A 105 7.53 -8.20 -1.35
N VAL A 106 7.95 -7.74 -2.53
CA VAL A 106 9.27 -7.09 -2.70
C VAL A 106 9.33 -5.77 -1.97
N LEU A 107 8.23 -5.00 -1.94
CA LEU A 107 8.07 -3.74 -1.22
C LEU A 107 7.94 -4.00 0.27
N CYS A 108 7.12 -4.96 0.72
CA CYS A 108 7.05 -5.34 2.13
C CYS A 108 8.36 -5.99 2.64
N GLU A 109 9.10 -6.72 1.80
CA GLU A 109 10.42 -7.27 2.14
C GLU A 109 11.51 -6.18 2.05
N LEU A 110 11.39 -5.21 1.12
CA LEU A 110 12.17 -3.97 1.13
C LEU A 110 11.92 -3.21 2.43
N PHE A 111 10.65 -2.93 2.76
CA PHE A 111 10.16 -2.18 3.92
C PHE A 111 10.38 -2.90 5.26
N ALA A 112 10.37 -4.22 5.29
CA ALA A 112 10.80 -4.98 6.47
C ALA A 112 12.34 -4.97 6.61
N LYS A 113 13.09 -4.92 5.50
CA LYS A 113 14.55 -4.68 5.49
C LYS A 113 14.92 -3.19 5.60
N VAL A 114 13.97 -2.25 5.54
CA VAL A 114 14.12 -0.76 5.61
C VAL A 114 14.58 -0.26 6.98
N ARG A 115 14.99 -1.12 7.90
CA ARG A 115 15.93 -0.71 8.96
C ARG A 115 17.31 -0.31 8.39
N LEU A 116 17.59 -0.58 7.10
CA LEU A 116 18.86 -0.33 6.39
C LEU A 116 18.86 0.88 5.42
N TRP A 117 17.77 1.65 5.28
CA TRP A 117 17.62 2.65 4.21
C TRP A 117 18.53 3.89 4.25
N VAL A 118 19.34 4.02 5.29
CA VAL A 118 20.27 5.14 5.41
C VAL A 118 21.45 5.01 4.42
N HIS A 119 21.69 3.83 3.82
CA HIS A 119 22.90 3.57 3.02
C HIS A 119 22.68 2.95 1.63
N THR A 120 21.50 3.09 1.04
CA THR A 120 21.16 2.46 -0.25
C THR A 120 20.38 3.42 -1.13
N CYS A 121 20.56 3.33 -2.45
CA CYS A 121 19.78 4.07 -3.44
C CYS A 121 19.10 3.06 -4.39
N LEU A 122 17.77 3.03 -4.35
CA LEU A 122 16.97 2.11 -5.16
C LEU A 122 16.85 2.64 -6.58
N VAL A 123 17.32 1.89 -7.57
CA VAL A 123 17.24 2.30 -8.97
C VAL A 123 16.07 1.61 -9.66
N SER A 124 15.13 2.41 -10.16
CA SER A 124 13.99 1.95 -10.94
C SER A 124 14.25 2.11 -12.44
N ALA A 125 14.54 0.98 -13.09
CA ALA A 125 14.84 0.90 -14.51
C ALA A 125 13.60 0.49 -15.31
N SER A 126 13.38 1.11 -16.47
CA SER A 126 12.39 0.63 -17.44
C SER A 126 12.65 1.13 -18.83
N GLU A 127 12.48 0.27 -19.84
CA GLU A 127 12.77 0.57 -21.24
C GLU A 127 11.73 1.49 -21.89
N ALA A 128 10.48 1.51 -21.39
CA ALA A 128 9.43 2.40 -21.90
C ALA A 128 9.37 3.71 -21.11
N GLN A 129 9.38 4.83 -21.85
CA GLN A 129 9.13 6.16 -21.30
C GLN A 129 7.64 6.32 -20.97
N GLY A 130 7.33 7.17 -19.98
CA GLY A 130 5.94 7.48 -19.62
C GLY A 130 5.23 6.48 -18.71
N ILE A 131 5.95 5.51 -18.12
CA ILE A 131 5.36 4.53 -17.17
C ILE A 131 4.91 5.15 -15.84
N GLY A 132 5.31 6.40 -15.55
CA GLY A 132 4.96 7.09 -14.32
C GLY A 132 5.85 6.69 -13.13
N LYS A 133 7.12 6.39 -13.37
CA LYS A 133 8.10 6.04 -12.31
C LYS A 133 8.33 7.21 -11.35
N SER A 134 8.61 8.42 -11.85
CA SER A 134 8.77 9.61 -11.00
C SER A 134 7.47 9.97 -10.30
N GLU A 135 6.35 9.85 -11.01
CA GLU A 135 5.00 10.10 -10.46
C GLU A 135 4.66 9.11 -9.31
N PHE A 136 5.10 7.85 -9.40
CA PHE A 136 4.97 6.87 -8.33
C PHE A 136 5.63 7.35 -7.03
N TRP A 137 6.90 7.75 -7.12
CA TRP A 137 7.68 8.19 -5.97
C TRP A 137 7.16 9.51 -5.40
N LYS A 138 6.70 10.41 -6.28
CA LYS A 138 6.04 11.64 -5.90
C LYS A 138 4.74 11.40 -5.11
N ILE A 139 3.91 10.45 -5.54
CA ILE A 139 2.68 10.08 -4.80
C ILE A 139 3.04 9.45 -3.45
N LEU A 140 4.07 8.60 -3.41
CA LEU A 140 4.48 7.93 -2.18
C LEU A 140 5.01 8.94 -1.15
N GLY A 141 5.97 9.77 -1.54
CA GLY A 141 6.59 10.76 -0.66
C GLY A 141 5.69 11.96 -0.33
N GLY A 142 4.78 12.35 -1.23
CA GLY A 142 3.90 13.50 -1.04
C GLY A 142 4.69 14.78 -0.77
N GLU A 143 4.44 15.41 0.38
CA GLU A 143 5.13 16.63 0.81
C GLU A 143 6.60 16.40 1.22
N TRP A 144 6.99 15.15 1.51
CA TRP A 144 8.35 14.77 1.87
C TRP A 144 9.12 14.15 0.70
N PHE A 145 8.70 14.47 -0.53
CA PHE A 145 9.37 14.10 -1.76
C PHE A 145 10.17 15.29 -2.30
N SER A 146 11.38 15.03 -2.80
CA SER A 146 12.17 16.01 -3.54
C SER A 146 12.81 15.36 -4.77
N ASP A 147 12.78 16.04 -5.90
CA ASP A 147 13.46 15.68 -7.15
C ASP A 147 14.65 16.62 -7.44
N SER A 148 14.93 17.54 -6.51
CA SER A 148 15.89 18.62 -6.69
C SER A 148 17.34 18.23 -6.34
N LEU A 149 17.60 16.97 -5.98
CA LEU A 149 18.90 16.52 -5.51
C LEU A 149 19.95 16.70 -6.62
N GLY A 150 21.03 17.42 -6.31
CA GLY A 150 22.02 17.83 -7.31
C GLY A 150 22.84 16.69 -7.92
N ASP A 151 23.68 17.06 -8.88
CA ASP A 151 24.57 16.19 -9.67
C ASP A 151 25.82 15.72 -8.89
N LEU A 152 25.82 15.75 -7.55
CA LEU A 152 26.98 15.46 -6.68
C LEU A 152 28.15 16.45 -6.82
N ARG A 153 27.98 17.61 -7.50
CA ARG A 153 29.08 18.57 -7.81
C ARG A 153 29.55 19.27 -6.55
N ASP A 154 28.60 19.68 -5.73
CA ASP A 154 28.86 20.14 -4.38
C ASP A 154 28.31 19.11 -3.39
N ILE A 155 29.18 18.15 -3.03
CA ILE A 155 28.83 17.07 -2.10
C ILE A 155 28.35 17.64 -0.76
N ARG A 156 28.81 18.83 -0.34
CA ARG A 156 28.40 19.42 0.93
C ARG A 156 26.97 19.96 0.83
N GLU A 157 26.65 20.71 -0.22
CA GLU A 157 25.28 21.21 -0.44
C GLU A 157 24.29 20.07 -0.66
N ASP A 158 24.65 19.09 -1.51
CA ASP A 158 23.80 17.92 -1.79
C ASP A 158 23.52 17.11 -0.51
N ARG A 159 24.51 17.02 0.38
CA ARG A 159 24.34 16.37 1.70
C ARG A 159 23.41 17.13 2.63
N ILE A 160 23.42 18.47 2.61
CA ILE A 160 22.48 19.28 3.40
C ILE A 160 21.07 19.07 2.84
N GLN A 161 20.94 19.03 1.52
CA GLN A 161 19.67 18.81 0.83
C GLN A 161 19.03 17.46 1.18
N LEU A 162 19.83 16.43 1.49
CA LEU A 162 19.31 15.14 1.99
C LEU A 162 18.39 15.27 3.21
N HIS A 163 18.56 16.32 4.03
CA HIS A 163 17.72 16.54 5.21
C HIS A 163 16.41 17.28 4.93
N SER A 164 16.21 17.80 3.72
CA SER A 164 15.01 18.55 3.35
C SER A 164 13.78 17.67 3.10
N ALA A 165 13.98 16.40 2.72
CA ALA A 165 12.92 15.48 2.35
C ALA A 165 13.25 14.04 2.75
N TRP A 166 12.24 13.17 2.83
CA TRP A 166 12.40 11.76 3.18
C TRP A 166 12.73 10.90 1.97
N ILE A 167 12.24 11.28 0.79
CA ILE A 167 12.53 10.59 -0.47
C ILE A 167 13.12 11.60 -1.42
N HIS A 168 14.36 11.33 -1.87
CA HIS A 168 14.99 12.10 -2.93
C HIS A 168 15.07 11.26 -4.20
N GLU A 169 14.53 11.78 -5.29
CA GLU A 169 14.66 11.18 -6.63
C GLU A 169 15.83 11.82 -7.39
N TRP A 170 16.69 10.98 -7.96
CA TRP A 170 17.54 11.32 -9.09
C TRP A 170 16.91 10.84 -10.39
N GLY A 171 16.35 11.80 -11.14
CA GLY A 171 15.97 11.59 -12.52
C GLY A 171 17.18 11.28 -13.38
N GLU A 172 17.07 10.29 -14.26
CA GLU A 172 18.16 9.89 -15.18
C GLU A 172 19.49 9.59 -14.45
N ILE A 173 19.41 8.78 -13.39
CA ILE A 173 20.58 8.44 -12.56
C ILE A 173 21.73 7.81 -13.38
N ASP A 174 21.45 7.28 -14.57
CA ASP A 174 22.47 6.78 -15.49
C ASP A 174 23.47 7.86 -15.94
N ASN A 175 23.06 9.13 -16.00
CA ASN A 175 23.96 10.24 -16.26
C ASN A 175 24.97 10.43 -15.12
N ILE A 176 24.53 10.25 -13.87
CA ILE A 176 25.37 10.38 -12.68
C ILE A 176 26.30 9.17 -12.57
N ILE A 177 25.77 7.96 -12.79
CA ILE A 177 26.53 6.71 -12.74
C ILE A 177 27.58 6.62 -13.87
N GLY A 178 27.27 7.16 -15.04
CA GLY A 178 28.15 7.14 -16.20
C GLY A 178 29.23 8.23 -16.21
N LYS A 179 28.92 9.45 -15.74
CA LYS A 179 29.84 10.61 -15.73
C LYS A 179 30.81 10.61 -14.55
N ARG A 180 30.43 10.04 -13.41
CA ARG A 180 31.26 10.00 -12.20
C ARG A 180 31.76 8.60 -11.92
N GLU A 181 32.98 8.52 -11.41
CA GLU A 181 33.51 7.32 -10.82
C GLU A 181 32.49 6.74 -9.84
N SER A 182 32.06 5.50 -10.09
CA SER A 182 31.08 4.75 -9.28
C SER A 182 31.35 4.85 -7.77
N GLU A 183 32.62 5.04 -7.40
CA GLU A 183 33.10 5.21 -6.04
C GLU A 183 32.56 6.47 -5.33
N THR A 184 32.48 7.62 -6.00
CA THR A 184 31.96 8.86 -5.39
C THR A 184 30.49 8.73 -5.04
N LEU A 185 29.70 8.18 -5.97
CA LEU A 185 28.28 7.88 -5.74
C LEU A 185 28.12 6.84 -4.61
N LYS A 186 28.91 5.76 -4.62
CA LYS A 186 28.92 4.75 -3.56
C LYS A 186 29.20 5.36 -2.19
N ARG A 187 30.16 6.28 -2.08
CA ARG A 187 30.50 6.99 -0.85
C ARG A 187 29.38 7.93 -0.39
N PHE A 188 28.76 8.65 -1.32
CA PHE A 188 27.61 9.51 -1.02
C PHE A 188 26.44 8.70 -0.48
N VAL A 189 26.07 7.62 -1.18
CA VAL A 189 24.97 6.74 -0.79
C VAL A 189 25.25 6.08 0.57
N SER A 190 26.50 5.73 0.87
CA SER A 190 26.90 5.09 2.14
C SER A 190 27.09 6.07 3.30
N CYS A 191 26.93 7.38 3.07
CA CYS A 191 27.15 8.39 4.09
C CYS A 191 26.03 8.35 5.14
N SER A 192 26.41 8.11 6.39
CA SER A 192 25.48 7.98 7.53
C SER A 192 25.19 9.31 8.23
N GLN A 193 26.13 10.25 8.16
CA GLN A 193 26.12 11.51 8.90
C GLN A 193 26.67 12.64 8.05
N VAL A 194 26.02 13.79 8.15
CA VAL A 194 26.42 15.03 7.51
C VAL A 194 26.80 16.02 8.57
N ASP A 195 28.04 16.51 8.49
CA ASP A 195 28.53 17.59 9.33
C ASP A 195 28.20 18.90 8.64
N CYS A 196 27.23 19.63 9.18
CA CYS A 196 26.79 20.91 8.66
C CYS A 196 27.10 22.02 9.65
N ARG A 197 27.57 23.17 9.14
CA ARG A 197 27.67 24.40 9.92
C ARG A 197 26.60 25.35 9.43
N ARG A 198 25.62 25.65 10.27
CA ARG A 198 24.58 26.64 9.94
C ARG A 198 25.21 28.03 9.73
N PRO A 199 24.69 28.86 8.82
CA PRO A 199 25.03 30.27 8.79
C PRO A 199 24.79 30.87 10.19
N TYR A 200 25.79 31.51 10.77
CA TYR A 200 25.78 32.06 12.14
C TYR A 200 25.71 31.04 13.30
N GLY A 201 25.87 29.74 13.02
CA GLY A 201 25.94 28.70 14.04
C GLY A 201 27.24 28.74 14.86
N ARG A 202 27.13 28.50 16.18
CA ARG A 202 28.27 28.51 17.12
C ARG A 202 29.23 27.32 16.93
N GLY A 203 28.84 26.27 16.18
CA GLY A 203 29.64 25.07 15.96
C GLY A 203 29.16 24.23 14.78
N VAL A 204 29.82 23.08 14.57
CA VAL A 204 29.43 22.06 13.59
C VAL A 204 28.34 21.17 14.21
N GLU A 205 27.25 20.97 13.50
CA GLU A 205 26.16 20.06 13.89
C GLU A 205 26.27 18.75 13.11
N HIS A 206 26.12 17.63 13.82
CA HIS A 206 26.09 16.29 13.24
C HIS A 206 24.65 15.88 12.95
N LEU A 207 24.25 15.90 11.68
CA LEU A 207 22.94 15.49 11.24
C LEU A 207 22.98 14.02 10.78
N LYS A 208 22.22 13.15 11.47
CA LYS A 208 22.07 11.76 11.03
C LYS A 208 21.15 11.71 9.82
N ARG A 209 21.57 11.01 8.78
CA ARG A 209 20.74 10.83 7.59
C ARG A 209 19.53 9.97 7.92
N SER A 210 18.35 10.42 7.51
CA SER A 210 17.06 9.73 7.70
C SER A 210 16.26 9.58 6.41
N CYS A 211 16.87 9.90 5.25
CA CYS A 211 16.20 9.89 3.96
C CYS A 211 16.63 8.71 3.06
N GLY A 212 15.68 8.26 2.24
CA GLY A 212 15.87 7.31 1.15
C GLY A 212 16.26 8.01 -0.15
N LEU A 213 17.14 7.35 -0.91
CA LEU A 213 17.53 7.78 -2.24
C LEU A 213 16.89 6.85 -3.28
N VAL A 214 16.36 7.42 -4.33
CA VAL A 214 15.75 6.71 -5.43
C VAL A 214 16.33 7.23 -6.74
N GLY A 215 16.76 6.34 -7.61
CA GLY A 215 17.12 6.69 -8.98
C GLY A 215 16.03 6.21 -9.94
N THR A 216 15.71 7.01 -10.95
CA THR A 216 14.96 6.54 -12.12
C THR A 216 15.89 6.50 -13.32
N THR A 217 15.80 5.45 -14.13
CA THR A 217 16.53 5.40 -15.42
C THR A 217 15.70 4.68 -16.47
N ASN A 218 15.90 5.07 -17.71
CA ASN A 218 15.27 4.41 -18.86
C ASN A 218 16.19 3.42 -19.57
N ARG A 219 17.46 3.33 -19.14
CA ARG A 219 18.45 2.42 -19.73
C ARG A 219 18.51 1.12 -18.93
N ARG A 220 18.74 -0.01 -19.61
CA ARG A 220 19.07 -1.29 -18.96
C ARG A 220 20.54 -1.35 -18.56
N ASP A 221 21.43 -0.92 -19.46
CA ASP A 221 22.87 -1.16 -19.34
C ASP A 221 23.63 0.06 -18.81
N PHE A 222 23.07 0.75 -17.81
CA PHE A 222 23.70 1.95 -17.24
C PHE A 222 24.82 1.64 -16.25
N MET A 223 24.87 0.42 -15.72
CA MET A 223 25.88 0.02 -14.74
C MET A 223 26.94 -0.85 -15.40
N LYS A 224 28.21 -0.42 -15.36
CA LYS A 224 29.35 -1.14 -15.95
C LYS A 224 29.70 -2.44 -15.21
N ASP A 225 29.25 -2.59 -13.97
CA ASP A 225 29.49 -3.77 -13.13
C ASP A 225 28.14 -4.47 -12.86
N PRO A 226 27.85 -5.60 -13.54
CA PRO A 226 26.59 -6.32 -13.41
C PRO A 226 26.48 -7.12 -12.10
N THR A 227 27.56 -7.26 -11.32
CA THR A 227 27.60 -8.08 -10.10
C THR A 227 26.89 -7.48 -8.89
N GLY A 228 26.06 -6.46 -9.09
CA GLY A 228 25.18 -5.93 -8.07
C GLY A 228 25.96 -5.13 -7.04
N ASN A 229 26.17 -3.85 -7.35
CA ASN A 229 26.56 -2.89 -6.33
C ASN A 229 25.48 -2.94 -5.23
N ARG A 230 25.78 -3.55 -4.08
CA ARG A 230 24.82 -3.76 -2.96
C ARG A 230 24.17 -2.46 -2.48
N ARG A 231 24.78 -1.30 -2.82
CA ARG A 231 24.33 0.06 -2.52
C ARG A 231 23.37 0.64 -3.58
N LEU A 232 23.26 0.02 -4.75
CA LEU A 232 22.41 0.40 -5.88
C LEU A 232 21.58 -0.79 -6.40
N PRO A 233 20.66 -1.36 -5.60
CA PRO A 233 19.75 -2.39 -6.08
C PRO A 233 18.91 -1.85 -7.23
N VAL A 234 18.85 -2.61 -8.32
CA VAL A 234 18.09 -2.25 -9.53
C VAL A 234 16.81 -3.07 -9.57
N ILE A 235 15.68 -2.39 -9.74
CA ILE A 235 14.38 -3.01 -9.99
C ILE A 235 13.90 -2.64 -11.39
N HIS A 236 13.49 -3.65 -12.17
CA HIS A 236 12.92 -3.45 -13.49
C HIS A 236 11.40 -3.30 -13.38
N ILE A 237 10.88 -2.14 -13.77
CA ILE A 237 9.45 -1.82 -13.67
C ILE A 237 8.83 -1.89 -15.06
N GLN A 238 7.81 -2.73 -15.24
CA GLN A 238 7.11 -2.84 -16.52
C GLN A 238 5.91 -1.89 -16.62
N SER A 239 5.23 -1.63 -15.50
CA SER A 239 4.05 -0.78 -15.44
C SER A 239 3.80 -0.31 -14.01
N VAL A 240 3.30 0.91 -13.83
CA VAL A 240 2.85 1.42 -12.52
C VAL A 240 1.35 1.73 -12.57
N ALA A 241 0.60 1.19 -11.62
CA ALA A 241 -0.82 1.48 -11.45
C ALA A 241 -1.03 2.70 -10.54
N LEU A 242 -0.80 3.91 -11.06
CA LEU A 242 -0.89 5.17 -10.29
C LEU A 242 -2.21 5.35 -9.51
N PRO A 243 -3.40 5.01 -10.04
CA PRO A 243 -4.65 5.14 -9.28
C PRO A 243 -4.69 4.27 -8.02
N LEU A 244 -4.10 3.06 -8.08
CA LEU A 244 -4.03 2.17 -6.93
C LEU A 244 -3.06 2.68 -5.87
N VAL A 245 -1.96 3.30 -6.30
CA VAL A 245 -0.95 3.87 -5.40
C VAL A 245 -1.55 5.08 -4.66
N ARG A 246 -2.24 5.97 -5.37
CA ARG A 246 -2.95 7.10 -4.76
C ARG A 246 -3.98 6.64 -3.72
N ALA A 247 -4.76 5.61 -4.04
CA ALA A 247 -5.81 5.12 -3.15
C ALA A 247 -5.30 4.36 -1.92
N ASN A 248 -4.06 3.84 -1.93
CA ASN A 248 -3.51 3.00 -0.86
C ASN A 248 -2.24 3.57 -0.24
N ARG A 249 -1.85 4.82 -0.53
CA ARG A 249 -0.61 5.45 -0.06
C ARG A 249 -0.34 5.18 1.43
N ASP A 250 -1.32 5.44 2.30
CA ASP A 250 -1.16 5.32 3.75
C ASP A 250 -1.08 3.86 4.26
N ARG A 251 -1.32 2.89 3.37
CA ARG A 251 -1.26 1.45 3.66
C ARG A 251 -0.01 0.77 3.07
N ILE A 252 0.77 1.50 2.27
CA ILE A 252 2.03 1.05 1.66
C ILE A 252 3.18 1.46 2.57
#